data_AF-A0A7S3M806-F1
#
_entry.id   AF-A0A7S3M806-F1
#
_cell.length_a   1.000
_cell.length_b   1.000
_cell.length_c   1.000
_cell.angle_alpha   90.00
_cell.angle_beta   90.00
_cell.angle_gamma   90.00
#
_symmetry.space_group_name_H-M   'P 1'
#
loop_
_entity.id
_entity.type
_entity.pdbx_description
1 polymer ?
#
loop_
_entity_poly.entity_id
_entity_poly.type
_entity_poly.pdbx_seq_one_letter_code
_entity_poly.pdbx_strand_id
1 'polypeptide(L)'
;DDAYFPCYNYVASENPKPSVMEQIAQVKLLHIPQALTRGVDVFMLDLDVGFLASPQYMVKVFEETPIVDIFIQEDYLFIMNRTKEGWGQYFTEPLPNIGLLLVRGNNRTARVFELAWLQYLTMKDPYEKSQPGKDQNHVLNAMRIGRGTFGLKYAYFSSTTTPLLDKLVYKEGNTIELGGEVV
;
A
#
# COMPACT_ATOMS: atom_id res chain seq x y z
N ASP A 1 -28.99 27.07 -0.03
CA ASP A 1 -27.55 27.28 0.15
C ASP A 1 -26.88 25.97 0.55
N ASP A 2 -26.70 25.09 -0.45
CA ASP A 2 -25.96 23.84 -0.29
C ASP A 2 -24.61 24.03 -0.97
N ALA A 3 -23.56 24.14 -0.16
CA ALA A 3 -22.18 24.23 -0.62
C ALA A 3 -21.78 22.91 -1.29
N TYR A 4 -21.99 22.84 -2.59
CA TYR A 4 -21.58 21.75 -3.47
C TYR A 4 -20.04 21.66 -3.46
N PHE A 5 -19.49 20.61 -2.83
CA PHE A 5 -18.07 20.31 -2.90
C PHE A 5 -17.76 19.90 -4.35
N PRO A 6 -16.88 20.61 -5.09
CA PRO A 6 -16.64 20.33 -6.50
C PRO A 6 -15.69 19.15 -6.64
N CYS A 7 -16.19 17.94 -6.36
CA CYS A 7 -15.57 16.72 -6.86
C CYS A 7 -15.82 16.69 -8.37
N TYR A 8 -14.76 16.86 -9.16
CA TYR A 8 -14.74 16.88 -10.62
C TYR A 8 -15.92 16.15 -11.29
N ASN A 9 -16.78 16.90 -11.97
CA ASN A 9 -17.78 16.37 -12.90
C ASN A 9 -17.06 15.70 -14.09
N TYR A 10 -16.69 14.44 -13.92
CA TYR A 10 -16.13 13.62 -14.98
C TYR A 10 -17.26 13.21 -15.93
N VAL A 11 -17.34 13.86 -17.09
CA VAL A 11 -18.24 13.47 -18.19
C VAL A 11 -17.71 12.19 -18.84
N ALA A 12 -18.56 11.18 -18.99
CA ALA A 12 -18.18 9.87 -19.50
C ALA A 12 -18.08 9.82 -21.03
N SER A 13 -16.90 9.49 -21.58
CA SER A 13 -16.79 8.99 -22.97
C SER A 13 -17.19 7.51 -23.06
N GLU A 14 -17.67 7.08 -24.23
CA GLU A 14 -18.22 5.74 -24.55
C GLU A 14 -17.23 4.56 -24.54
N ASN A 15 -15.94 4.78 -24.25
CA ASN A 15 -15.01 3.68 -23.96
C ASN A 15 -15.32 3.10 -22.57
N PRO A 16 -15.16 1.78 -22.33
CA PRO A 16 -15.27 1.26 -20.97
C PRO A 16 -14.26 2.01 -20.11
N LYS A 17 -14.79 2.82 -19.20
CA LYS A 17 -13.98 3.64 -18.31
C LYS A 17 -13.17 2.72 -17.41
N PRO A 18 -11.91 3.08 -17.10
CA PRO A 18 -11.16 2.35 -16.08
C PRO A 18 -11.98 2.32 -14.79
N SER A 19 -12.03 1.16 -14.15
CA SER A 19 -12.67 1.01 -12.85
C SER A 19 -12.06 1.98 -11.83
N VAL A 20 -12.77 2.26 -10.74
CA VAL A 20 -12.24 3.08 -9.64
C VAL A 20 -10.93 2.49 -9.12
N MET A 21 -10.83 1.15 -9.06
CA MET A 21 -9.61 0.45 -8.66
C MET A 21 -8.44 0.69 -9.63
N GLU A 22 -8.68 0.71 -10.94
CA GLU A 22 -7.66 1.05 -11.93
C GLU A 22 -7.18 2.50 -11.81
N GLN A 23 -8.09 3.43 -11.53
CA GLN A 23 -7.74 4.83 -11.30
C GLN A 23 -6.87 4.98 -10.04
N ILE A 24 -7.23 4.30 -8.95
CA ILE A 24 -6.42 4.26 -7.72
C ILE A 24 -5.03 3.68 -8.01
N ALA A 25 -4.96 2.54 -8.71
CA ALA A 25 -3.70 1.91 -9.09
C ALA A 25 -2.84 2.84 -9.95
N GLN A 26 -3.43 3.57 -10.90
CA GLN A 26 -2.71 4.54 -11.73
C GLN A 26 -2.13 5.69 -10.89
N VAL A 27 -2.89 6.21 -9.92
CA VAL A 27 -2.38 7.25 -9.01
C VAL A 27 -1.23 6.72 -8.16
N LYS A 28 -1.42 5.57 -7.50
CA LYS A 28 -0.46 4.97 -6.57
C LYS A 28 0.82 4.48 -7.26
N LEU A 29 0.70 3.85 -8.43
CA LEU A 29 1.81 3.16 -9.09
C LEU A 29 2.52 4.02 -10.14
N LEU A 30 1.82 4.95 -10.79
CA LEU A 30 2.39 5.76 -11.87
C LEU A 30 2.59 7.22 -11.47
N HIS A 31 1.55 7.91 -11.01
CA HIS A 31 1.63 9.38 -10.87
C HIS A 31 2.39 9.82 -9.62
N ILE A 32 2.07 9.30 -8.44
CA ILE A 32 2.76 9.66 -7.20
C ILE A 32 4.26 9.27 -7.28
N PRO A 33 4.64 8.07 -7.75
CA PRO A 33 6.04 7.66 -7.77
C PRO A 33 6.95 8.47 -8.69
N GLN A 34 6.42 9.29 -9.60
CA GLN A 34 7.23 10.24 -10.38
C GLN A 34 8.01 11.20 -9.48
N ALA A 35 7.48 11.54 -8.31
CA ALA A 35 8.19 12.36 -7.33
C ALA A 35 9.49 11.70 -6.83
N LEU A 36 9.51 10.37 -6.70
CA LEU A 36 10.66 9.62 -6.23
C LEU A 36 11.86 9.75 -7.17
N THR A 37 11.62 9.83 -8.49
CA THR A 37 12.67 10.05 -9.51
C THR A 37 13.34 11.41 -9.39
N ARG A 38 12.69 12.36 -8.71
CA ARG A 38 13.19 13.71 -8.45
C ARG A 38 13.86 13.84 -7.08
N GLY A 39 14.03 12.74 -6.35
CA GLY A 39 14.60 12.76 -5.01
C GLY A 39 13.64 13.25 -3.92
N VAL A 40 12.33 13.29 -4.21
CA VAL A 40 11.32 13.71 -3.23
C VAL A 40 10.83 12.50 -2.46
N ASP A 41 10.91 12.55 -1.14
CA ASP A 41 10.34 11.55 -0.24
C ASP A 41 8.81 11.65 -0.25
N VAL A 42 8.13 10.51 -0.24
CA VAL A 42 6.67 10.41 -0.35
C VAL A 42 6.11 9.69 0.86
N PHE A 43 5.15 10.32 1.52
CA PHE A 43 4.27 9.67 2.50
C PHE A 43 2.93 9.37 1.81
N MET A 44 2.68 8.10 1.48
CA MET A 44 1.45 7.64 0.84
C MET A 44 0.52 7.01 1.88
N LEU A 45 -0.73 7.47 1.89
CA LEU A 45 -1.76 7.09 2.84
C LEU A 45 -3.06 6.81 2.11
N ASP A 46 -3.70 5.69 2.41
CA ASP A 46 -5.09 5.45 2.05
C ASP A 46 -6.01 6.30 2.93
N LEU A 47 -7.21 6.59 2.42
CA LEU A 47 -8.15 7.52 3.06
C LEU A 47 -8.75 6.98 4.37
N ASP A 48 -8.66 5.68 4.59
CA ASP A 48 -9.09 4.96 5.78
C ASP A 48 -7.94 4.75 6.79
N VAL A 49 -6.74 5.26 6.50
CA VAL A 49 -5.64 5.30 7.46
C VAL A 49 -5.82 6.48 8.41
N GLY A 50 -5.66 6.22 9.70
CA GLY A 50 -5.51 7.28 10.67
C GLY A 50 -4.56 6.89 11.79
N PHE A 51 -4.34 7.84 12.69
CA PHE A 51 -3.25 7.77 13.66
C PHE A 51 -3.80 7.98 15.07
N LEU A 52 -3.39 7.13 16.01
CA LEU A 52 -3.70 7.30 17.44
C LEU A 52 -2.80 8.35 18.12
N ALA A 53 -1.71 8.75 17.46
CA ALA A 53 -0.75 9.73 17.92
C ALA A 53 -0.24 10.57 16.75
N SER A 54 0.59 11.59 17.00
CA SER A 54 1.15 12.42 15.92
C SER A 54 2.03 11.59 14.97
N PRO A 55 1.77 11.61 13.64
CA PRO A 55 2.58 10.90 12.66
C PRO A 55 3.99 11.50 12.48
N GLN A 56 4.29 12.66 13.09
CA GLN A 56 5.61 13.30 13.04
C GLN A 56 6.74 12.39 13.55
N TYR A 57 6.46 11.53 14.52
CA TYR A 57 7.45 10.58 15.02
C TYR A 57 7.93 9.61 13.92
N MET A 58 7.02 9.18 13.04
CA MET A 58 7.35 8.27 11.95
C MET A 58 8.25 8.94 10.91
N VAL A 59 7.95 10.20 10.58
CA VAL A 59 8.78 11.02 9.69
C VAL A 59 10.17 11.22 10.30
N LYS A 60 10.25 11.54 11.59
CA LYS A 60 11.52 11.69 12.30
C LYS A 60 12.36 10.41 12.28
N VAL A 61 11.77 9.26 12.59
CA VAL A 61 12.48 7.96 12.54
C VAL A 61 12.98 7.66 11.13
N PHE A 62 12.20 8.00 10.11
CA PHE A 62 12.59 7.84 8.73
C PHE A 62 13.78 8.72 8.33
N GLU A 63 13.79 9.98 8.76
CA GLU A 63 14.94 10.89 8.59
C GLU A 63 16.19 10.36 9.30
N GLU A 64 16.03 9.86 10.53
CA GLU A 64 17.10 9.32 11.37
C GLU A 64 17.63 7.95 10.91
N THR A 65 16.91 7.26 10.02
CA THR A 65 17.27 5.91 9.53
C THR A 65 17.55 5.90 8.02
N PRO A 66 18.63 6.56 7.55
CA PRO A 66 18.80 6.81 6.13
C PRO A 66 19.10 5.59 5.25
N ILE A 67 19.42 4.46 5.90
CA ILE A 67 19.66 3.18 5.23
C ILE A 67 18.37 2.50 4.78
N VAL A 68 17.22 2.87 5.35
CA VAL A 68 15.90 2.29 4.99
C VAL A 68 15.30 3.09 3.84
N ASP A 69 14.95 2.41 2.76
CA ASP A 69 14.33 3.02 1.57
C ASP A 69 12.81 3.16 1.73
N ILE A 70 12.16 2.22 2.41
CA ILE A 70 10.71 2.16 2.59
C ILE A 70 10.39 1.80 4.04
N PHE A 71 9.62 2.63 4.73
CA PHE A 71 8.84 2.17 5.88
C PHE A 71 7.43 1.84 5.43
N ILE A 72 6.92 0.71 5.90
CA ILE A 72 5.66 0.13 5.44
C ILE A 72 4.89 -0.43 6.63
N GLN A 73 3.57 -0.40 6.56
CA GLN A 73 2.74 -0.98 7.61
C GLN A 73 2.78 -2.51 7.55
N GLU A 74 2.75 -3.14 8.73
CA GLU A 74 2.70 -4.58 8.86
C GLU A 74 1.24 -5.08 8.81
N ASP A 75 0.94 -6.03 7.91
CA ASP A 75 -0.36 -6.68 7.84
C ASP A 75 -0.37 -7.99 8.63
N TYR A 76 -0.89 -7.93 9.86
CA TYR A 76 -1.03 -9.10 10.74
C TYR A 76 -2.21 -10.02 10.35
N LEU A 77 -3.15 -9.56 9.53
CA LEU A 77 -4.34 -10.33 9.12
C LEU A 77 -4.12 -11.14 7.85
N PHE A 78 -3.31 -10.63 6.93
CA PHE A 78 -3.10 -11.25 5.63
C PHE A 78 -2.08 -12.39 5.62
N ILE A 79 -1.87 -13.07 6.75
CA ILE A 79 -1.24 -14.40 6.76
C ILE A 79 -2.29 -15.42 6.28
N MET A 80 -2.71 -15.42 5.00
CA MET A 80 -3.37 -16.59 4.38
C MET A 80 -3.69 -16.44 2.89
N ASN A 81 -3.39 -17.51 2.16
CA ASN A 81 -3.95 -17.82 0.84
C ASN A 81 -5.22 -18.67 1.04
N ARG A 82 -6.39 -18.22 0.53
CA ARG A 82 -7.72 -18.83 0.79
C ARG A 82 -8.10 -19.97 -0.18
N THR A 83 -7.14 -20.74 -0.69
CA THR A 83 -7.42 -21.93 -1.54
C THR A 83 -6.69 -23.16 -1.02
N LYS A 84 -7.26 -24.36 -1.20
CA LYS A 84 -6.66 -25.65 -0.78
C LYS A 84 -5.26 -25.89 -1.38
N GLU A 85 -4.98 -25.33 -2.55
CA GLU A 85 -3.68 -25.38 -3.24
C GLU A 85 -2.68 -24.35 -2.70
N GLY A 86 -3.18 -23.23 -2.15
CA GLY A 86 -2.38 -22.18 -1.52
C GLY A 86 -1.86 -22.51 -0.11
N TRP A 87 -2.38 -23.56 0.53
CA TRP A 87 -2.01 -24.02 1.88
C TRP A 87 -0.53 -24.41 2.04
N GLY A 88 0.19 -24.65 0.94
CA GLY A 88 1.61 -25.04 0.97
C GLY A 88 2.61 -23.88 1.00
N GLN A 89 2.18 -22.62 0.91
CA GLN A 89 3.06 -21.45 0.83
C GLN A 89 2.85 -20.54 2.02
N TYR A 90 3.43 -20.92 3.17
CA TYR A 90 3.57 -20.02 4.30
C TYR A 90 4.52 -18.87 3.91
N PHE A 91 4.05 -17.63 3.98
CA PHE A 91 4.97 -16.53 4.21
C PHE A 91 5.48 -16.68 5.65
N THR A 92 6.79 -16.83 5.81
CA THR A 92 7.43 -16.88 7.13
C THR A 92 7.57 -15.48 7.76
N GLU A 93 7.10 -14.43 7.06
CA GLU A 93 7.17 -13.03 7.46
C GLU A 93 5.79 -12.37 7.25
N PRO A 94 5.31 -11.52 8.17
CA PRO A 94 4.08 -10.73 8.02
C PRO A 94 4.07 -9.90 6.73
N LEU A 95 2.94 -9.84 6.03
CA LEU A 95 2.89 -9.18 4.71
C LEU A 95 2.92 -7.66 4.86
N PRO A 96 3.66 -6.92 4.02
CA PRO A 96 3.56 -5.48 4.04
C PRO A 96 2.24 -4.98 3.44
N ASN A 97 1.66 -3.93 4.04
CA ASN A 97 0.45 -3.25 3.58
C ASN A 97 0.80 -1.89 2.98
N ILE A 98 0.39 -1.64 1.72
CA ILE A 98 0.75 -0.39 1.03
C ILE A 98 -0.22 0.77 1.28
N GLY A 99 -1.27 0.54 2.07
CA GLY A 99 -2.18 1.60 2.50
C GLY A 99 -1.47 2.65 3.34
N LEU A 100 -0.32 2.31 3.95
CA LEU A 100 0.55 3.26 4.63
C LEU A 100 2.01 2.97 4.26
N LEU A 101 2.61 3.92 3.54
CA LEU A 101 4.00 3.87 3.07
C LEU A 101 4.72 5.20 3.30
N LEU A 102 5.94 5.15 3.83
CA LEU A 102 6.88 6.27 3.77
C LEU A 102 8.09 5.84 2.93
N VAL A 103 8.24 6.47 1.77
CA VAL A 103 9.12 6.03 0.69
C VAL A 103 10.16 7.09 0.39
N ARG A 104 11.43 6.69 0.36
CA ARG A 104 12.53 7.60 0.03
C ARG A 104 12.57 7.92 -1.45
N GLY A 105 12.79 9.16 -1.82
CA GLY A 105 13.05 9.56 -3.21
C GLY A 105 14.44 9.13 -3.65
N ASN A 106 14.55 7.95 -4.26
CA ASN A 106 15.81 7.48 -4.81
C ASN A 106 15.61 6.50 -5.98
N ASN A 107 16.70 6.13 -6.65
CA ASN A 107 16.66 5.24 -7.81
C ASN A 107 16.12 3.83 -7.48
N ARG A 108 16.31 3.35 -6.24
CA ARG A 108 15.86 2.01 -5.82
C ARG A 108 14.35 1.98 -5.68
N THR A 109 13.77 2.96 -4.98
CA THR A 109 12.31 3.04 -4.77
C THR A 109 11.58 3.42 -6.06
N ALA A 110 12.12 4.34 -6.86
CA ALA A 110 11.54 4.67 -8.17
C ALA A 110 11.42 3.42 -9.06
N ARG A 111 12.46 2.58 -9.08
CA ARG A 111 12.47 1.32 -9.83
C ARG A 111 11.46 0.30 -9.31
N VAL A 112 11.16 0.27 -8.00
CA VAL A 112 10.10 -0.59 -7.44
C VAL A 112 8.75 -0.22 -8.07
N PHE A 113 8.39 1.06 -8.10
CA PHE A 113 7.11 1.50 -8.63
C PHE A 113 7.03 1.41 -10.15
N GLU A 114 8.14 1.63 -10.86
CA GLU A 114 8.22 1.38 -12.30
C GLU A 114 7.93 -0.10 -12.63
N LEU A 115 8.57 -1.04 -11.92
CA LEU A 115 8.32 -2.47 -12.08
C LEU A 115 6.88 -2.84 -11.73
N ALA A 116 6.34 -2.30 -10.63
CA ALA A 116 4.97 -2.56 -10.21
C ALA A 116 3.96 -2.05 -11.25
N TRP A 117 4.16 -0.84 -11.78
CA TRP A 117 3.32 -0.27 -12.83
C TRP A 117 3.38 -1.08 -14.13
N LEU A 118 4.56 -1.48 -14.58
CA LEU A 118 4.71 -2.31 -15.79
C LEU A 118 3.99 -3.65 -15.64
N GLN A 119 4.07 -4.28 -14.47
CA GLN A 119 3.35 -5.52 -14.19
C GLN A 119 1.83 -5.31 -14.19
N TYR A 120 1.35 -4.22 -13.57
CA TYR A 120 -0.07 -3.89 -13.54
C TYR A 120 -0.62 -3.59 -14.95
N LEU A 121 0.09 -2.76 -15.72
CA LEU A 121 -0.29 -2.34 -17.07
C LEU A 121 -0.45 -3.55 -18.01
N THR A 122 0.44 -4.54 -17.88
CA THR A 122 0.50 -5.73 -18.73
C THR A 122 -0.46 -6.86 -18.31
N MET A 123 -1.25 -6.68 -17.25
CA MET A 123 -2.32 -7.63 -16.90
C MET A 123 -3.31 -7.75 -18.06
N LYS A 124 -3.60 -8.99 -18.45
CA LYS A 124 -4.45 -9.31 -19.62
C LYS A 124 -5.93 -9.26 -19.29
N ASP A 125 -6.30 -9.59 -18.05
CA ASP A 125 -7.69 -9.67 -17.63
C ASP A 125 -8.14 -8.33 -17.00
N PRO A 126 -9.09 -7.60 -17.63
CA PRO A 126 -9.66 -6.39 -17.06
C PRO A 126 -10.41 -6.63 -15.74
N TYR A 127 -11.02 -7.80 -15.56
CA TYR A 127 -11.69 -8.16 -14.31
C TYR A 127 -10.68 -8.29 -13.17
N GLU A 128 -9.49 -8.86 -13.45
CA GLU A 128 -8.44 -8.88 -12.45
C GLU A 128 -7.97 -7.47 -12.11
N LYS A 129 -7.79 -6.59 -13.10
CA LYS A 129 -7.37 -5.19 -12.86
C LYS A 129 -8.33 -4.43 -11.95
N SER A 130 -9.62 -4.74 -12.01
CA SER A 130 -10.64 -4.11 -11.17
C SER A 130 -10.72 -4.67 -9.74
N GLN A 131 -9.95 -5.71 -9.39
CA GLN A 131 -9.99 -6.28 -8.04
C GLN A 131 -9.21 -5.45 -7.02
N PRO A 132 -9.68 -5.36 -5.77
CA PRO A 132 -8.94 -4.72 -4.68
C PRO A 132 -7.61 -5.44 -4.40
N GLY A 133 -6.58 -4.65 -4.04
CA GLY A 133 -5.28 -5.16 -3.60
C GLY A 133 -4.34 -5.66 -4.70
N LYS A 134 -4.71 -5.52 -5.98
CA LYS A 134 -3.82 -5.90 -7.09
C LYS A 134 -2.59 -5.00 -7.18
N ASP A 135 -2.77 -3.71 -7.01
CA ASP A 135 -1.70 -2.73 -6.87
C ASP A 135 -0.72 -3.11 -5.74
N GLN A 136 -1.24 -3.49 -4.57
CA GLN A 136 -0.43 -4.01 -3.46
C GLN A 136 0.43 -5.20 -3.90
N ASN A 137 -0.18 -6.22 -4.50
CA ASN A 137 0.55 -7.43 -4.92
C ASN A 137 1.71 -7.12 -5.85
N HIS A 138 1.53 -6.18 -6.79
CA HIS A 138 2.60 -5.76 -7.70
C HIS A 138 3.71 -4.99 -7.00
N VAL A 139 3.38 -4.09 -6.07
CA VAL A 139 4.38 -3.40 -5.24
C VAL A 139 5.17 -4.40 -4.40
N LEU A 140 4.52 -5.33 -3.72
CA LEU A 140 5.19 -6.34 -2.89
C LEU A 140 6.11 -7.25 -3.72
N ASN A 141 5.66 -7.67 -4.90
CA ASN A 141 6.49 -8.46 -5.81
C ASN A 141 7.71 -7.64 -6.29
N ALA A 142 7.52 -6.37 -6.65
CA ALA A 142 8.61 -5.48 -7.05
C ALA A 142 9.59 -5.19 -5.90
N MET A 143 9.11 -5.05 -4.66
CA MET A 143 9.95 -4.93 -3.47
C MET A 143 10.80 -6.19 -3.25
N ARG A 144 10.21 -7.38 -3.41
CA ARG A 144 10.94 -8.67 -3.33
C ARG A 144 12.04 -8.76 -4.37
N ILE A 145 11.74 -8.40 -5.62
CA ILE A 145 12.74 -8.31 -6.69
C ILE A 145 13.83 -7.30 -6.32
N GLY A 146 13.45 -6.12 -5.81
CA GLY A 146 14.39 -5.07 -5.45
C GLY A 146 15.34 -5.43 -4.32
N ARG A 147 14.85 -6.15 -3.31
CA ARG A 147 15.69 -6.67 -2.22
C ARG A 147 16.75 -7.63 -2.75
N GLY A 148 16.39 -8.49 -3.70
CA GLY A 148 17.30 -9.48 -4.30
C GLY A 148 18.24 -8.94 -5.39
N THR A 149 17.87 -7.86 -6.08
CA THR A 149 18.57 -7.44 -7.32
C THR A 149 19.25 -6.08 -7.25
N PHE A 150 18.74 -5.13 -6.45
CA PHE A 150 19.28 -3.77 -6.38
C PHE A 150 19.35 -3.21 -4.95
N GLY A 151 19.40 -4.10 -3.96
CA GLY A 151 19.70 -3.74 -2.58
C GLY A 151 18.66 -2.85 -1.90
N LEU A 152 17.37 -2.99 -2.27
CA LEU A 152 16.27 -2.32 -1.57
C LEU A 152 16.24 -2.74 -0.10
N LYS A 153 16.09 -1.76 0.80
CA LYS A 153 15.91 -1.96 2.24
C LYS A 153 14.55 -1.44 2.65
N TYR A 154 13.75 -2.25 3.33
CA TYR A 154 12.51 -1.81 3.94
C TYR A 154 12.46 -2.22 5.40
N ALA A 155 11.66 -1.51 6.18
CA ALA A 155 11.37 -1.81 7.57
C ALA A 155 9.87 -1.62 7.83
N TYR A 156 9.35 -2.33 8.83
CA TYR A 156 7.97 -2.11 9.27
C TYR A 156 7.91 -0.90 10.21
N PHE A 157 6.78 -0.18 10.18
CA PHE A 157 6.45 0.70 11.29
C PHE A 157 6.26 -0.12 12.57
N SER A 158 6.57 0.48 13.71
CA SER A 158 6.27 -0.19 14.98
C SER A 158 4.77 -0.31 15.15
N SER A 159 4.29 -1.47 15.61
CA SER A 159 2.89 -1.72 15.92
C SER A 159 2.34 -0.78 17.01
N THR A 160 3.22 -0.17 17.82
CA THR A 160 2.84 0.84 18.81
C THR A 160 2.66 2.24 18.23
N THR A 161 3.11 2.49 16.99
CA THR A 161 3.05 3.81 16.34
C THR A 161 1.93 3.96 15.32
N THR A 162 1.53 2.89 14.64
CA THR A 162 0.49 2.93 13.59
C THR A 162 -0.35 1.66 13.56
N PRO A 163 -1.33 1.54 14.45
CA PRO A 163 -2.30 0.46 14.32
C PRO A 163 -3.18 0.70 13.09
N LEU A 164 -3.50 -0.37 12.38
CA LEU A 164 -4.46 -0.39 11.26
C LEU A 164 -5.85 0.00 11.80
N LEU A 165 -6.35 1.21 11.52
CA LEU A 165 -7.63 1.69 12.05
C LEU A 165 -8.81 0.84 11.56
N ASP A 166 -8.76 0.36 10.32
CA ASP A 166 -9.74 -0.56 9.72
C ASP A 166 -9.77 -1.94 10.41
N LYS A 167 -8.77 -2.24 11.24
CA LYS A 167 -8.60 -3.52 11.93
C LYS A 167 -8.61 -3.39 13.45
N LEU A 168 -8.96 -2.21 13.98
CA LEU A 168 -9.16 -1.96 15.40
C LEU A 168 -10.65 -2.03 15.75
N VAL A 169 -11.16 -3.21 16.12
CA VAL A 169 -12.44 -3.30 16.84
C VAL A 169 -12.13 -3.31 18.33
N TYR A 170 -12.39 -2.18 19.00
CA TYR A 170 -12.28 -2.08 20.45
C TYR A 170 -13.50 -2.75 21.08
N LYS A 171 -13.32 -3.95 21.65
CA LYS A 171 -14.32 -4.56 22.53
C LYS A 171 -13.93 -4.26 23.98
N GLU A 172 -14.91 -3.87 24.80
CA GLU A 172 -14.71 -3.62 26.24
C GLU A 172 -13.99 -4.82 26.88
N GLY A 173 -12.74 -4.64 27.34
CA GLY A 173 -12.00 -5.69 28.07
C GLY A 173 -10.57 -6.02 27.65
N ASN A 174 -9.87 -5.20 26.87
CA ASN A 174 -8.43 -5.37 26.53
C ASN A 174 -8.09 -6.57 25.63
N THR A 175 -8.95 -6.93 24.69
CA THR A 175 -8.64 -7.97 23.68
C THR A 175 -8.69 -7.37 22.29
N ILE A 176 -7.58 -7.47 21.56
CA ILE A 176 -7.50 -7.11 20.13
C ILE A 176 -8.04 -8.30 19.36
N GLU A 177 -9.19 -8.14 18.69
CA GLU A 177 -9.73 -9.16 17.80
C GLU A 177 -9.47 -8.75 16.34
N LEU A 178 -8.89 -9.70 15.62
CA LEU A 178 -8.39 -9.56 14.26
C LEU A 178 -9.52 -9.93 13.28
N GLY A 179 -10.01 -8.92 12.54
CA GLY A 179 -11.29 -8.93 11.81
C GLY A 179 -11.64 -10.20 11.01
N GLY A 180 -12.75 -10.82 11.40
CA GLY A 180 -13.55 -11.76 10.62
C GLY A 180 -15.02 -11.55 10.96
N GLU A 181 -15.94 -11.80 10.01
CA GLU A 181 -17.38 -11.72 10.27
C GLU A 181 -17.77 -12.64 11.42
N VAL A 182 -18.57 -12.10 12.35
CA VAL A 182 -19.22 -12.88 13.40
C VAL A 182 -20.31 -13.73 12.73
N VAL A 183 -20.12 -15.05 12.72
CA VAL A 183 -21.22 -16.02 12.52
C VAL A 183 -21.72 -16.45 13.90
#